data_AF-A0A3D9S4Z9-F1
#
_entry.id   AF-A0A3D9S4Z9-F1
#
_cell.length_a   1.000
_cell.length_b   1.000
_cell.length_c   1.000
_cell.angle_alpha   90.00
_cell.angle_beta   90.00
_cell.angle_gamma   90.00
#
_symmetry.space_group_name_H-M   'P 1'
#
loop_
_entity.id
_entity.type
_entity.pdbx_description
1 polymer ?
#
loop_
_entity_poly.entity_id
_entity_poly.type
_entity_poly.pdbx_seq_one_letter_code
_entity_poly.pdbx_strand_id
1 'polypeptide(L)'
;MRFRIYRKSRSLLMLLCLLLIIGPCSLLAGEGHASAQVMRVAVVKEISGTVNVLKSGGAKSFKAFRNMSLNEGDQIATGKDGEVTLSLSSSAADQDEISISTGSQVTFSKMKDSGGAKTKMSVWAGSLWVKVKSVSNASDQFEVETPTSIMGVRGTHFFVKVNPITGKTEVFLAAGVVESTTTKDRHATGDNSDMPNSVTIYPSQQLGEADGDEGLETSVSVVDLSTFVSQASPDLVKAILKDAASIAAEQKQMLDKAKESIGSEPNKDNFGGQIQSPEDLERMVNNLNNLVSIIAKEAIDQKKVAQDVIDQINKESGKKLIDSSTKSELILSEKEKKQQELAAKFEEAQKKAADKKAQEQQQLQQAIQDAIKKAQELRDQQEQANKEALKKQQDQANQTYYNQLTAEEKKRIDENRVSAGLPSIPTKDNTSSGSGSVVSKPTVSLLNNGRSANGVLEGYIDLGLAFKGFTGSNKIMGYQLEVEYDNTKAQFGNSDFDMDPLYYRAGAAGFIVEPESAGTVPGANSVDDYRVVQGTGNTSTLFYSVVKFNGSSVEINGETTLVRLPFLVSAQSYIAGSITFKIKSITAVDENGNPVEVVKGSDITLQVIPRIV
;
A
#
# COMPACT_ATOMS: atom_id res chain seq x y z
N MET A 1 49.27 -28.06 79.55
CA MET A 1 49.41 -28.03 78.07
C MET A 1 49.19 -26.59 77.60
N ARG A 2 50.26 -25.92 77.14
CA ARG A 2 50.22 -24.62 76.45
C ARG A 2 50.15 -24.87 74.94
N PHE A 3 49.40 -24.06 74.19
CA PHE A 3 49.66 -23.53 72.81
C PHE A 3 48.34 -22.87 72.34
N ARG A 4 48.19 -21.53 72.25
CA ARG A 4 48.69 -20.52 71.28
C ARG A 4 48.17 -20.66 69.82
N ILE A 5 47.33 -19.67 69.48
CA ILE A 5 47.13 -18.90 68.21
C ILE A 5 46.44 -19.59 67.02
N TYR A 6 45.40 -18.95 66.45
CA TYR A 6 45.44 -18.17 65.19
C TYR A 6 44.01 -17.67 64.84
N ARG A 7 43.68 -16.38 65.01
CA ARG A 7 44.07 -15.24 64.16
C ARG A 7 43.70 -15.45 62.67
N LYS A 8 42.47 -15.90 62.36
CA LYS A 8 41.95 -16.04 60.98
C LYS A 8 40.61 -15.36 60.65
N SER A 9 39.89 -14.75 61.60
CA SER A 9 38.58 -14.13 61.29
C SER A 9 38.63 -12.64 60.91
N ARG A 10 39.65 -11.89 61.34
CA ARG A 10 39.75 -10.45 61.02
C ARG A 10 40.26 -10.14 59.61
N SER A 11 41.10 -11.02 59.04
CA SER A 11 41.58 -10.87 57.65
C SER A 11 40.47 -11.19 56.63
N LEU A 12 39.63 -12.19 56.92
CA LEU A 12 38.49 -12.56 56.08
C LEU A 12 37.41 -11.47 56.05
N LEU A 13 37.15 -10.83 57.19
CA LEU A 13 36.17 -9.76 57.30
C LEU A 13 36.64 -8.47 56.60
N MET A 14 37.94 -8.15 56.66
CA MET A 14 38.51 -7.03 55.91
C MET A 14 38.51 -7.29 54.39
N LEU A 15 38.79 -8.53 53.95
CA LEU A 15 38.73 -8.89 52.52
C LEU A 15 37.29 -8.79 51.97
N LEU A 16 36.29 -9.20 52.77
CA LEU A 16 34.87 -9.10 52.42
C LEU A 16 34.40 -7.63 52.35
N CYS A 17 34.88 -6.76 53.26
CA CYS A 17 34.58 -5.33 53.23
C CYS A 17 35.26 -4.62 52.04
N LEU A 18 36.48 -5.04 51.65
CA LEU A 18 37.16 -4.48 50.48
C LEU A 18 36.46 -4.88 49.17
N LEU A 19 35.95 -6.12 49.07
CA LEU A 19 35.16 -6.61 47.94
C LEU A 19 33.79 -5.91 47.80
N LEU A 20 33.16 -5.54 48.93
CA LEU A 20 31.89 -4.82 48.94
C LEU A 20 32.02 -3.32 48.60
N ILE A 21 33.22 -2.73 48.71
CA ILE A 21 33.48 -1.32 48.35
C ILE A 21 33.98 -1.20 46.91
N ILE A 22 34.66 -2.22 46.37
CA ILE A 22 35.17 -2.20 44.98
C ILE A 22 34.11 -2.68 43.97
N GLY A 23 33.17 -3.54 44.38
CA GLY A 23 32.09 -4.05 43.52
C GLY A 23 31.13 -3.00 42.93
N PRO A 24 30.69 -1.96 43.67
CA PRO A 24 29.78 -0.95 43.12
C PRO A 24 30.50 0.09 42.24
N CYS A 25 31.82 0.30 42.39
CA CYS A 25 32.55 1.29 41.60
C CYS A 25 32.81 0.85 40.15
N SER A 26 32.76 -0.45 39.85
CA SER A 26 32.90 -0.95 38.47
C SER A 26 31.61 -0.83 37.65
N LEU A 27 30.47 -0.48 38.26
CA LEU A 27 29.20 -0.22 37.57
C LEU A 27 28.98 1.27 37.26
N LEU A 28 29.89 2.15 37.70
CA LEU A 28 29.86 3.60 37.43
C LEU A 28 31.04 4.09 36.57
N ALA A 29 31.94 3.20 36.15
CA ALA A 29 33.07 3.51 35.24
C ALA A 29 32.78 3.12 33.78
N GLY A 30 31.50 3.04 33.42
CA GLY A 30 31.03 3.01 32.05
C GLY A 30 30.34 4.32 31.73
N GLU A 31 31.09 5.40 31.54
CA GLU A 31 30.67 6.46 30.61
C GLU A 31 30.72 5.88 29.18
N GLY A 32 29.98 4.80 28.96
CA GLY A 32 29.42 4.56 27.64
C GLY A 32 28.48 5.71 27.44
N HIS A 33 28.93 6.72 26.70
CA HIS A 33 28.05 7.64 26.02
C HIS A 33 27.06 6.75 25.24
N ALA A 34 25.94 6.41 25.85
CA ALA A 34 24.72 6.19 25.14
C ALA A 34 24.47 7.54 24.47
N SER A 35 25.04 7.68 23.27
CA SER A 35 24.74 8.77 22.37
C SER A 35 23.24 8.71 22.20
N ALA A 36 22.52 9.54 22.96
CA ALA A 36 21.14 9.84 22.69
C ALA A 36 21.15 10.33 21.25
N GLN A 37 20.75 9.45 20.33
CA GLN A 37 20.61 9.84 18.93
C GLN A 37 19.59 10.96 18.96
N VAL A 38 20.05 12.20 18.78
CA VAL A 38 19.14 13.32 18.67
C VAL A 38 18.32 13.05 17.41
N MET A 39 17.05 12.73 17.62
CA MET A 39 16.13 12.45 16.53
C MET A 39 15.76 13.80 15.93
N ARG A 40 15.92 13.91 14.61
CA ARG A 40 15.36 15.04 13.87
C ARG A 40 13.83 14.90 13.90
N VAL A 41 13.10 15.97 14.18
CA VAL A 41 11.63 15.95 14.32
C VAL A 41 11.03 17.04 13.44
N ALA A 42 9.93 16.72 12.75
CA ALA A 42 9.12 17.69 12.03
C ALA A 42 7.99 18.17 12.94
N VAL A 43 7.68 19.47 12.91
CA VAL A 43 6.65 20.08 13.76
C VAL A 43 5.67 20.86 12.89
N VAL A 44 4.37 20.68 13.13
CA VAL A 44 3.33 21.44 12.43
C VAL A 44 3.36 22.91 12.83
N LYS A 45 3.74 23.79 11.89
CA LYS A 45 3.82 25.25 12.06
C LYS A 45 2.48 25.92 11.72
N GLU A 46 1.97 25.66 10.52
CA GLU A 46 0.69 26.16 10.02
C GLU A 46 -0.16 24.99 9.50
N ILE A 47 -1.48 25.09 9.65
CA ILE A 47 -2.43 24.04 9.25
C ILE A 47 -3.77 24.67 8.90
N SER A 48 -4.37 24.18 7.81
CA SER A 48 -5.70 24.55 7.32
C SER A 48 -6.45 23.30 6.83
N GLY A 49 -7.78 23.34 6.92
CA GLY A 49 -8.67 22.27 6.45
C GLY A 49 -8.40 20.88 7.05
N THR A 50 -8.56 19.84 6.22
CA THR A 50 -8.47 18.45 6.65
C THR A 50 -7.06 17.89 6.50
N VAL A 51 -6.35 17.72 7.61
CA VAL A 51 -5.02 17.09 7.64
C VAL A 51 -5.01 15.97 8.67
N ASN A 52 -4.59 14.78 8.24
CA ASN A 52 -4.52 13.59 9.07
C ASN A 52 -3.09 13.06 9.12
N VAL A 53 -2.69 12.52 10.27
CA VAL A 53 -1.40 11.88 10.50
C VAL A 53 -1.62 10.45 10.94
N LEU A 54 -0.98 9.50 10.26
CA LEU A 54 -0.87 8.12 10.69
C LEU A 54 0.50 7.95 11.37
N LYS A 55 0.49 7.55 12.65
CA LYS A 55 1.72 7.32 13.41
C LYS A 55 2.36 6.00 13.02
N SER A 56 3.70 5.97 12.98
CA SER A 56 4.48 4.76 12.70
C SER A 56 4.01 3.58 13.57
N GLY A 57 3.78 2.42 12.95
CA GLY A 57 3.31 1.19 13.62
C GLY A 57 1.84 1.20 14.07
N GLY A 58 1.10 2.28 13.85
CA GLY A 58 -0.33 2.37 14.14
C GLY A 58 -1.21 2.10 12.92
N ALA A 59 -2.45 1.66 13.15
CA ALA A 59 -3.47 1.50 12.10
C ALA A 59 -4.49 2.66 12.05
N LYS A 60 -4.43 3.59 13.02
CA LYS A 60 -5.41 4.67 13.19
C LYS A 60 -4.80 6.03 12.83
N SER A 61 -5.48 6.77 11.96
CA SER A 61 -5.14 8.15 11.64
C SER A 61 -5.70 9.13 12.69
N PHE A 62 -4.95 10.20 12.95
CA PHE A 62 -5.30 11.28 13.87
C PHE A 62 -5.41 12.59 13.12
N LYS A 63 -6.35 13.47 13.49
CA LYS A 63 -6.39 14.83 12.94
C LYS A 63 -5.14 15.59 13.41
N ALA A 64 -4.42 16.19 12.48
CA ALA A 64 -3.26 17.00 12.78
C ALA A 64 -3.66 18.31 13.47
N PHE A 65 -2.76 18.86 14.29
CA PHE A 65 -2.95 20.14 14.98
C PHE A 65 -1.62 20.88 15.06
N ARG A 66 -1.67 22.20 15.26
CA ARG A 66 -0.47 23.04 15.40
C ARG A 66 0.42 22.53 16.54
N ASN A 67 1.74 22.56 16.33
CA ASN A 67 2.77 22.02 17.23
C ASN A 67 2.76 20.50 17.39
N MET A 68 1.96 19.76 16.62
CA MET A 68 2.07 18.31 16.57
C MET A 68 3.43 17.91 15.98
N SER A 69 4.13 17.01 16.66
CA SER A 69 5.39 16.44 16.16
C SER A 69 5.14 15.26 15.25
N LEU A 70 5.98 15.12 14.23
CA LEU A 70 6.07 13.97 13.33
C LEU A 70 7.49 13.40 13.40
N ASN A 71 7.56 12.07 13.48
CA ASN A 71 8.80 11.31 13.60
C ASN A 71 9.04 10.44 12.36
N GLU A 72 10.20 9.79 12.32
CA GLU A 72 10.50 8.74 11.34
C GLU A 72 9.39 7.67 11.33
N GLY A 73 8.90 7.35 10.14
CA GLY A 73 7.80 6.42 9.86
C GLY A 73 6.40 7.03 9.92
N ASP A 74 6.24 8.28 10.36
CA ASP A 74 4.93 8.94 10.34
C ASP A 74 4.54 9.34 8.91
N GLN A 75 3.25 9.25 8.64
CA GLN A 75 2.65 9.64 7.36
C GLN A 75 1.66 10.78 7.56
N ILE A 76 1.68 11.76 6.68
CA ILE A 76 0.74 12.88 6.62
C ILE A 76 -0.08 12.79 5.34
N ALA A 77 -1.39 13.00 5.47
CA ALA A 77 -2.34 13.00 4.38
C ALA A 77 -3.22 14.25 4.46
N THR A 78 -3.32 14.99 3.36
CA THR A 78 -4.15 16.20 3.27
C THR A 78 -5.38 15.94 2.39
N GLY A 79 -6.54 16.46 2.82
CA GLY A 79 -7.79 16.40 2.08
C GLY A 79 -7.83 17.40 0.92
N LYS A 80 -9.00 17.55 0.29
CA LYS A 80 -9.22 18.51 -0.82
C LYS A 80 -9.14 19.98 -0.38
N ASP A 81 -9.26 20.25 0.91
CA ASP A 81 -9.15 21.56 1.55
C ASP A 81 -7.95 21.62 2.52
N GLY A 82 -7.20 20.52 2.64
CA GLY A 82 -6.18 20.34 3.67
C GLY A 82 -4.83 20.85 3.25
N GLU A 83 -4.18 21.63 4.11
CA GLU A 83 -2.85 22.16 3.85
C GLU A 83 -2.07 22.23 5.16
N VAL A 84 -0.75 22.05 5.07
CA VAL A 84 0.10 22.01 6.26
C VAL A 84 1.51 22.48 5.93
N THR A 85 2.04 23.35 6.79
CA THR A 85 3.44 23.76 6.77
C THR A 85 4.14 23.16 7.97
N LEU A 86 5.23 22.44 7.72
CA LEU A 86 6.05 21.76 8.71
C LEU A 86 7.40 22.45 8.82
N SER A 87 7.88 22.65 10.05
CA SER A 87 9.26 23.02 10.32
C SER A 87 10.05 21.79 10.76
N LEU A 88 11.22 21.55 10.16
CA LEU A 88 12.11 20.45 10.53
C LEU A 88 13.24 21.00 11.41
N SER A 89 13.13 20.75 12.72
CA SER A 89 14.12 21.21 13.69
C SER A 89 15.33 20.27 13.75
N SER A 90 16.55 20.81 13.76
CA SER A 90 17.80 20.08 14.07
C SER A 90 18.58 20.82 15.15
N SER A 91 19.37 20.09 15.93
CA SER A 91 20.27 20.61 16.98
C SER A 91 21.30 21.61 16.44
N ALA A 92 21.59 21.53 15.13
CA ALA A 92 22.61 22.31 14.44
C ALA A 92 22.02 23.23 13.34
N ALA A 93 20.71 23.19 13.09
CA ALA A 93 20.09 23.95 12.01
C ALA A 93 18.68 24.44 12.36
N ASP A 94 18.51 25.76 12.29
CA ASP A 94 17.21 26.40 12.07
C ASP A 94 16.79 26.29 10.58
N GLN A 95 15.45 26.18 10.36
CA GLN A 95 14.69 26.63 9.18
C GLN A 95 14.51 25.74 7.93
N ASP A 96 14.62 24.41 8.01
CA ASP A 96 14.01 23.60 6.95
C ASP A 96 12.48 23.67 7.06
N GLU A 97 11.80 24.03 5.97
CA GLU A 97 10.35 24.23 5.93
C GLU A 97 9.75 23.48 4.75
N ILE A 98 8.62 22.81 5.00
CA ILE A 98 7.95 21.97 4.01
C ILE A 98 6.48 22.35 4.03
N SER A 99 6.01 22.95 2.94
CA SER A 99 4.60 23.24 2.74
C SER A 99 4.00 22.14 1.87
N ILE A 100 2.97 21.47 2.36
CA ILE A 100 2.29 20.35 1.72
C ILE A 100 0.86 20.79 1.38
N SER A 101 0.51 20.71 0.10
CA SER A 101 -0.78 21.16 -0.43
C SER A 101 -1.87 20.10 -0.29
N THR A 102 -3.08 20.43 -0.73
CA THR A 102 -4.25 19.57 -0.81
C THR A 102 -4.01 18.28 -1.59
N GLY A 103 -4.68 17.20 -1.18
CA GLY A 103 -4.65 15.91 -1.87
C GLY A 103 -3.28 15.23 -1.87
N SER A 104 -2.45 15.54 -0.87
CA SER A 104 -1.07 15.04 -0.77
C SER A 104 -0.96 13.89 0.22
N GLN A 105 -0.02 13.00 -0.05
CA GLN A 105 0.33 11.89 0.83
C GLN A 105 1.85 11.77 0.93
N VAL A 106 2.38 12.06 2.12
CA VAL A 106 3.83 12.14 2.37
C VAL A 106 4.20 11.30 3.58
N THR A 107 5.27 10.53 3.48
CA THR A 107 5.81 9.70 4.56
C THR A 107 7.23 10.14 4.90
N PHE A 108 7.54 10.33 6.18
CA PHE A 108 8.89 10.64 6.65
C PHE A 108 9.68 9.35 6.87
N SER A 109 10.24 8.78 5.80
CA SER A 109 10.89 7.46 5.84
C SER A 109 12.25 7.46 6.58
N LYS A 110 12.91 8.61 6.69
CA LYS A 110 14.13 8.76 7.51
C LYS A 110 14.21 10.12 8.18
N MET A 111 14.50 10.15 9.48
CA MET A 111 14.79 11.39 10.22
C MET A 111 15.88 11.17 11.29
N LYS A 112 17.10 11.65 11.02
CA LYS A 112 18.24 11.51 11.95
C LYS A 112 19.08 12.78 12.01
N ASP A 113 19.70 13.03 13.16
CA ASP A 113 20.63 14.15 13.39
C ASP A 113 22.02 13.68 13.89
N SER A 114 22.27 12.37 13.96
CA SER A 114 23.51 11.81 14.50
C SER A 114 24.64 11.79 13.46
N GLY A 115 25.56 12.76 13.53
CA GLY A 115 26.73 12.87 12.65
C GLY A 115 26.47 13.56 11.29
N GLY A 116 25.31 14.22 11.16
CA GLY A 116 24.81 14.87 9.96
C GLY A 116 23.28 14.76 9.90
N ALA A 117 22.61 15.81 9.45
CA ALA A 117 21.16 15.84 9.34
C ALA A 117 20.72 15.01 8.13
N LYS A 118 19.98 13.92 8.36
CA LYS A 118 19.46 13.03 7.32
C LYS A 118 17.95 13.02 7.31
N THR A 119 17.36 13.48 6.22
CA THR A 119 15.92 13.46 5.98
C THR A 119 15.62 12.74 4.68
N LYS A 120 14.79 11.69 4.73
CA LYS A 120 14.21 11.07 3.54
C LYS A 120 12.69 11.16 3.65
N MET A 121 12.05 11.64 2.59
CA MET A 121 10.60 11.71 2.48
C MET A 121 10.14 10.96 1.25
N SER A 122 9.06 10.20 1.37
CA SER A 122 8.41 9.52 0.24
C SER A 122 7.08 10.22 -0.06
N VAL A 123 6.92 10.70 -1.29
CA VAL A 123 5.79 11.51 -1.76
C VAL A 123 5.01 10.68 -2.76
N TRP A 124 3.82 10.25 -2.36
CA TRP A 124 2.99 9.35 -3.16
C TRP A 124 2.03 10.09 -4.09
N ALA A 125 1.57 11.26 -3.65
CA ALA A 125 0.59 12.07 -4.35
C ALA A 125 0.66 13.51 -3.87
N GLY A 126 0.15 14.41 -4.70
CA GLY A 126 -0.05 15.82 -4.37
C GLY A 126 1.17 16.67 -4.65
N SER A 127 1.31 17.78 -3.94
CA SER A 127 2.38 18.74 -4.21
C SER A 127 2.94 19.37 -2.95
N LEU A 128 4.21 19.74 -3.02
CA LEU A 128 4.95 20.30 -1.92
C LEU A 128 5.98 21.32 -2.38
N TRP A 129 6.12 22.35 -1.56
CA TRP A 129 7.19 23.33 -1.63
C TRP A 129 8.15 23.05 -0.48
N VAL A 130 9.41 22.84 -0.80
CA VAL A 130 10.43 22.48 0.17
C VAL A 130 11.53 23.54 0.14
N LYS A 131 11.80 24.04 1.33
CA LYS A 131 12.93 24.91 1.64
C LYS A 131 13.90 24.12 2.50
N VAL A 132 15.04 23.78 1.91
CA VAL A 132 16.13 23.09 2.61
C VAL A 132 17.34 24.00 2.58
N LYS A 133 17.89 24.32 3.75
CA LYS A 133 19.11 25.13 3.80
C LYS A 133 20.27 24.37 3.16
N SER A 134 21.19 25.09 2.50
CA SER A 134 22.43 24.50 2.00
C SER A 134 23.16 23.75 3.11
N VAL A 135 23.38 22.46 2.87
CA VAL A 135 24.10 21.54 3.76
C VAL A 135 25.41 22.15 4.22
N SER A 136 25.48 22.44 5.52
CA SER A 136 26.68 23.00 6.17
C SER A 136 27.71 21.91 6.49
N ASN A 137 27.27 20.66 6.62
CA ASN A 137 28.12 19.49 6.83
C ASN A 137 28.09 18.59 5.59
N ALA A 138 29.25 18.05 5.21
CA ALA A 138 29.37 17.09 4.11
C ALA A 138 28.56 15.79 4.31
N SER A 139 28.17 15.49 5.56
CA SER A 139 27.36 14.32 5.93
C SER A 139 25.84 14.57 5.97
N ASP A 140 25.40 15.81 5.74
CA ASP A 140 23.97 16.14 5.66
C ASP A 140 23.38 15.60 4.35
N GLN A 141 22.18 15.01 4.42
CA GLN A 141 21.49 14.38 3.29
C GLN A 141 20.00 14.74 3.36
N PHE A 142 19.47 15.26 2.26
CA PHE A 142 18.05 15.47 2.10
C PHE A 142 17.59 14.80 0.81
N GLU A 143 16.62 13.88 0.94
CA GLU A 143 16.13 13.07 -0.17
C GLU A 143 14.61 13.12 -0.25
N VAL A 144 14.11 13.30 -1.47
CA VAL A 144 12.69 13.17 -1.80
C VAL A 144 12.51 12.02 -2.78
N GLU A 145 11.80 11.00 -2.36
CA GLU A 145 11.46 9.82 -3.15
C GLU A 145 10.03 9.95 -3.65
N THR A 146 9.83 9.63 -4.92
CA THR A 146 8.54 9.59 -5.61
C THR A 146 8.38 8.19 -6.22
N PRO A 147 7.21 7.82 -6.77
CA PRO A 147 7.03 6.51 -7.39
C PRO A 147 7.98 6.22 -8.56
N THR A 148 8.59 7.25 -9.14
CA THR A 148 9.41 7.16 -10.36
C THR A 148 10.87 7.54 -10.14
N SER A 149 11.16 8.41 -9.17
CA SER A 149 12.47 9.04 -9.01
C SER A 149 12.84 9.31 -7.55
N ILE A 150 14.13 9.24 -7.25
CA ILE A 150 14.76 9.66 -5.99
C ILE A 150 15.57 10.93 -6.25
N MET A 151 15.23 12.00 -5.56
CA MET A 151 15.89 13.30 -5.67
C MET A 151 16.82 13.54 -4.50
N GLY A 152 18.12 13.66 -4.78
CA GLY A 152 19.14 14.17 -3.86
C GLY A 152 19.14 15.69 -3.89
N VAL A 153 18.91 16.31 -2.73
CA VAL A 153 18.72 17.75 -2.60
C VAL A 153 19.89 18.37 -1.87
N ARG A 154 20.52 19.39 -2.48
CA ARG A 154 21.65 20.09 -1.86
C ARG A 154 21.45 21.60 -1.86
N GLY A 155 20.83 22.11 -0.79
CA GLY A 155 20.56 23.53 -0.58
C GLY A 155 19.61 24.08 -1.61
N THR A 156 18.31 24.08 -1.33
CA THR A 156 17.36 24.32 -2.41
C THR A 156 16.00 24.82 -1.96
N HIS A 157 15.40 25.60 -2.86
CA HIS A 157 14.00 25.99 -2.89
C HIS A 157 13.36 25.32 -4.10
N PHE A 158 12.56 24.29 -3.87
CA PHE A 158 12.01 23.48 -4.95
C PHE A 158 10.58 23.04 -4.69
N PHE A 159 9.87 22.87 -5.81
CA PHE A 159 8.54 22.33 -5.86
C PHE A 159 8.60 20.90 -6.41
N VAL A 160 7.83 20.00 -5.81
CA VAL A 160 7.59 18.66 -6.35
C VAL A 160 6.09 18.45 -6.41
N LYS A 161 5.63 17.82 -7.49
CA LYS A 161 4.25 17.36 -7.67
C LYS A 161 4.26 15.92 -8.17
N VAL A 162 3.42 15.10 -7.58
CA VAL A 162 3.16 13.73 -8.00
C VAL A 162 1.68 13.61 -8.36
N ASN A 163 1.41 13.29 -9.62
CA ASN A 163 0.04 13.09 -10.08
C ASN A 163 -0.55 11.84 -9.37
N PRO A 164 -1.68 11.96 -8.64
CA PRO A 164 -2.23 10.86 -7.85
C PRO A 164 -2.77 9.69 -8.70
N ILE A 165 -3.03 9.92 -9.99
CA ILE A 165 -3.59 8.91 -10.90
C ILE A 165 -2.49 8.22 -11.69
N THR A 166 -1.52 8.98 -12.21
CA THR A 166 -0.46 8.44 -13.08
C THR A 166 0.83 8.10 -12.31
N GLY A 167 1.01 8.64 -11.10
CA GLY A 167 2.23 8.51 -10.30
C GLY A 167 3.42 9.28 -10.87
N LYS A 168 3.19 10.14 -11.87
CA LYS A 168 4.24 10.89 -12.56
C LYS A 168 4.70 12.10 -11.75
N THR A 169 6.00 12.35 -11.83
CA THR A 169 6.67 13.39 -11.07
C THR A 169 6.93 14.61 -11.94
N GLU A 170 6.63 15.77 -11.38
CA GLU A 170 7.01 17.09 -11.87
C GLU A 170 7.83 17.79 -10.79
N VAL A 171 8.92 18.45 -11.19
CA VAL A 171 9.82 19.19 -10.29
C VAL A 171 10.06 20.55 -10.88
N PHE A 172 10.03 21.60 -10.06
CA PHE A 172 10.47 22.95 -10.45
C PHE A 172 11.48 23.46 -9.43
N LEU A 173 12.57 24.06 -9.91
CA LEU A 173 13.66 24.54 -9.08
C LEU A 173 13.76 26.07 -9.11
N ALA A 174 13.54 26.72 -7.97
CA ALA A 174 13.70 28.18 -7.87
C ALA A 174 15.13 28.58 -7.53
N ALA A 175 15.79 27.83 -6.65
CA ALA A 175 17.18 28.04 -6.26
C ALA A 175 17.80 26.73 -5.79
N GLY A 176 19.12 26.60 -5.90
CA GLY A 176 19.87 25.40 -5.51
C GLY A 176 20.09 24.41 -6.64
N VAL A 177 20.44 23.17 -6.28
CA VAL A 177 20.66 22.07 -7.24
C VAL A 177 19.97 20.80 -6.73
N VAL A 178 19.24 20.14 -7.62
CA VAL A 178 18.58 18.85 -7.37
C VAL A 178 19.10 17.83 -8.37
N GLU A 179 19.54 16.69 -7.88
CA GLU A 179 19.89 15.54 -8.69
C GLU A 179 18.77 14.51 -8.61
N SER A 180 18.12 14.19 -9.73
CA SER A 180 17.03 13.23 -9.82
C SER A 180 17.51 11.93 -10.44
N THR A 181 17.40 10.83 -9.70
CA THR A 181 17.71 9.48 -10.18
C THR A 181 16.43 8.66 -10.39
N THR A 182 16.16 8.16 -11.59
CA THR A 182 15.00 7.29 -11.84
C THR A 182 15.23 5.88 -11.31
N THR A 183 14.16 5.22 -10.86
CA THR A 183 14.19 3.80 -10.46
C THR A 183 13.97 2.84 -11.63
N LYS A 184 13.77 3.36 -12.84
CA LYS A 184 13.62 2.65 -14.12
C LYS A 184 14.58 3.24 -15.15
N ASP A 185 14.79 2.53 -16.26
CA ASP A 185 15.52 3.04 -17.42
C ASP A 185 14.88 4.36 -17.89
N ARG A 186 15.72 5.37 -18.16
CA ARG A 186 15.29 6.72 -18.51
C ARG A 186 15.58 7.00 -19.99
N HIS A 187 14.55 7.38 -20.72
CA HIS A 187 14.69 7.83 -22.10
C HIS A 187 14.50 9.36 -22.22
N ALA A 188 15.29 9.98 -23.08
CA ALA A 188 15.08 11.38 -23.46
C ALA A 188 13.82 11.50 -24.33
N THR A 189 13.06 12.59 -24.17
CA THR A 189 11.92 12.83 -25.05
C THR A 189 12.35 13.00 -26.51
N GLY A 190 11.78 12.20 -27.41
CA GLY A 190 11.98 12.33 -28.86
C GLY A 190 13.33 11.79 -29.38
N ASP A 191 14.06 11.04 -28.57
CA ASP A 191 15.28 10.34 -28.95
C ASP A 191 15.32 8.97 -28.26
N ASN A 192 15.55 7.88 -28.99
CA ASN A 192 15.69 6.53 -28.43
C ASN A 192 17.08 6.32 -27.78
N SER A 193 17.70 7.40 -27.30
CA SER A 193 18.97 7.35 -26.59
C SER A 193 18.73 7.19 -25.10
N ASP A 194 19.46 6.25 -24.50
CA ASP A 194 19.50 6.09 -23.05
C ASP A 194 20.02 7.38 -22.43
N MET A 195 19.21 8.02 -21.60
CA MET A 195 19.66 9.09 -20.74
C MET A 195 20.38 8.48 -19.54
N PRO A 196 21.35 9.19 -18.93
CA PRO A 196 21.85 8.78 -17.65
C PRO A 196 20.67 8.66 -16.67
N ASN A 197 20.67 7.59 -15.87
CA ASN A 197 19.64 7.38 -14.85
C ASN A 197 19.63 8.50 -13.80
N SER A 198 20.62 9.41 -13.80
CA SER A 198 20.66 10.66 -13.03
C SER A 198 20.61 11.90 -13.92
N VAL A 199 19.79 12.89 -13.56
CA VAL A 199 19.64 14.18 -14.22
C VAL A 199 19.76 15.27 -13.18
N THR A 200 20.57 16.30 -13.47
CA THR A 200 20.69 17.47 -12.59
C THR A 200 19.77 18.59 -13.09
N ILE A 201 19.00 19.18 -12.17
CA ILE A 201 18.10 20.30 -12.41
C ILE A 201 18.74 21.55 -11.79
N TYR A 202 18.71 22.65 -12.56
CA TYR A 202 19.23 23.96 -12.14
C TYR A 202 18.11 25.00 -11.95
N PRO A 203 18.37 26.14 -11.29
CA PRO A 203 17.38 27.19 -11.08
C PRO A 203 16.69 27.61 -12.38
N SER A 204 15.39 27.92 -12.28
CA SER A 204 14.45 28.17 -13.39
C SER A 204 14.10 26.96 -14.26
N GLN A 205 14.69 25.79 -14.02
CA GLN A 205 14.32 24.59 -14.77
C GLN A 205 13.19 23.82 -14.11
N GLN A 206 12.47 23.09 -14.95
CA GLN A 206 11.53 22.07 -14.57
C GLN A 206 11.91 20.71 -15.14
N LEU A 207 11.53 19.66 -14.43
CA LEU A 207 11.56 18.28 -14.88
C LEU A 207 10.11 17.76 -14.90
N GLY A 208 9.74 17.06 -15.96
CA GLY A 208 8.46 16.36 -16.06
C GLY A 208 8.64 14.95 -16.61
N GLU A 209 7.85 14.00 -16.14
CA GLU A 209 7.92 12.58 -16.49
C GLU A 209 6.60 12.01 -17.05
N ALA A 210 6.64 11.20 -18.10
CA ALA A 210 5.45 10.58 -18.69
C ALA A 210 5.77 9.18 -19.20
N ASP A 211 4.70 8.45 -19.51
CA ASP A 211 4.83 7.15 -20.18
C ASP A 211 4.99 7.40 -21.68
N GLY A 212 6.13 6.98 -22.23
CA GLY A 212 6.40 6.84 -23.66
C GLY A 212 6.28 5.39 -24.13
N ASP A 213 6.57 5.15 -25.40
CA ASP A 213 6.47 3.82 -26.01
C ASP A 213 7.50 2.82 -25.43
N GLU A 214 8.70 3.30 -25.08
CA GLU A 214 9.80 2.50 -24.54
C GLU A 214 9.90 2.55 -23.00
N GLY A 215 8.99 3.26 -22.32
CA GLY A 215 8.96 3.30 -20.86
C GLY A 215 8.82 4.71 -20.30
N LEU A 216 9.57 5.02 -19.23
CA LEU A 216 9.50 6.33 -18.58
C LEU A 216 10.36 7.34 -19.35
N GLU A 217 9.70 8.30 -19.99
CA GLU A 217 10.39 9.42 -20.62
C GLU A 217 10.55 10.58 -19.62
N THR A 218 11.62 11.35 -19.75
CA THR A 218 11.89 12.54 -18.92
C THR A 218 12.17 13.75 -19.80
N SER A 219 11.51 14.86 -19.49
CA SER A 219 11.77 16.17 -20.10
C SER A 219 12.40 17.11 -19.08
N VAL A 220 13.40 17.89 -19.52
CA VAL A 220 13.97 19.00 -18.74
C VAL A 220 13.95 20.26 -19.60
N SER A 221 13.40 21.33 -19.07
CA SER A 221 13.25 22.61 -19.80
C SER A 221 13.24 23.78 -18.82
N VAL A 222 13.32 25.01 -19.33
CA VAL A 222 13.02 26.20 -18.52
C VAL A 222 11.52 26.25 -18.25
N VAL A 223 11.13 26.47 -16.99
CA VAL A 223 9.74 26.47 -16.53
C VAL A 223 8.90 27.49 -17.28
N ASP A 224 7.67 27.12 -17.64
CA ASP A 224 6.63 28.08 -18.01
C ASP A 224 5.93 28.53 -16.72
N LEU A 225 6.19 29.77 -16.30
CA LEU A 225 5.72 30.26 -15.00
C LEU A 225 4.21 30.46 -14.94
N SER A 226 3.57 30.74 -16.08
CA SER A 226 2.11 30.87 -16.13
C SER A 226 1.45 29.52 -15.88
N THR A 227 1.94 28.49 -16.56
CA THR A 227 1.51 27.09 -16.42
C THR A 227 1.82 26.58 -15.02
N PHE A 228 3.04 26.79 -14.51
CA PHE A 228 3.42 26.43 -13.16
C PHE A 228 2.48 27.04 -12.11
N VAL A 229 2.26 28.36 -12.17
CA VAL A 229 1.36 29.05 -11.24
C VAL A 229 -0.06 28.51 -11.37
N SER A 230 -0.53 28.16 -12.57
CA SER A 230 -1.87 27.59 -12.77
C SER A 230 -2.07 26.24 -12.08
N GLN A 231 -0.99 25.45 -11.96
CA GLN A 231 -1.03 24.12 -11.36
C GLN A 231 -0.73 24.13 -9.85
N ALA A 232 0.06 25.08 -9.36
CA ALA A 232 0.35 25.22 -7.93
C ALA A 232 -0.87 25.74 -7.14
N SER A 233 -1.03 25.31 -5.90
CA SER A 233 -2.10 25.86 -5.05
C SER A 233 -1.80 27.30 -4.62
N PRO A 234 -2.82 28.12 -4.29
CA PRO A 234 -2.63 29.48 -3.80
C PRO A 234 -1.64 29.58 -2.63
N ASP A 235 -1.69 28.63 -1.70
CA ASP A 235 -0.83 28.66 -0.50
C ASP A 235 0.59 28.17 -0.77
N LEU A 236 0.81 27.25 -1.72
CA LEU A 236 2.16 26.95 -2.19
C LEU A 236 2.77 28.15 -2.92
N VAL A 237 1.99 28.84 -3.76
CA VAL A 237 2.45 30.09 -4.40
C VAL A 237 2.79 31.12 -3.32
N LYS A 238 1.95 31.31 -2.31
CA LYS A 238 2.24 32.19 -1.17
C LYS A 238 3.51 31.78 -0.42
N ALA A 239 3.75 30.48 -0.23
CA ALA A 239 4.98 29.97 0.40
C ALA A 239 6.23 30.34 -0.41
N ILE A 240 6.18 30.18 -1.74
CA ILE A 240 7.28 30.59 -2.64
C ILE A 240 7.55 32.08 -2.53
N LEU A 241 6.50 32.90 -2.51
CA LEU A 241 6.62 34.36 -2.40
C LEU A 241 7.21 34.79 -1.04
N LYS A 242 6.80 34.14 0.05
CA LYS A 242 7.39 34.37 1.38
C LYS A 242 8.89 34.05 1.42
N ASP A 243 9.35 33.11 0.59
CA ASP A 243 10.76 32.72 0.46
C ASP A 243 11.58 33.57 -0.51
N ALA A 244 11.01 34.63 -1.10
CA ALA A 244 11.69 35.48 -2.09
C ALA A 244 13.10 35.94 -1.67
N ALA A 245 13.27 36.31 -0.41
CA ALA A 245 14.54 36.79 0.12
C ALA A 245 15.62 35.70 0.14
N SER A 246 15.27 34.48 0.57
CA SER A 246 16.21 33.36 0.65
C SER A 246 16.50 32.78 -0.73
N ILE A 247 15.51 32.73 -1.62
CA ILE A 247 15.68 32.38 -3.04
C ILE A 247 16.69 33.32 -3.69
N ALA A 248 16.49 34.64 -3.59
CA ALA A 248 17.38 35.62 -4.20
C ALA A 248 18.82 35.56 -3.65
N ALA A 249 18.97 35.31 -2.34
CA ALA A 249 20.29 35.17 -1.72
C ALA A 249 21.05 33.94 -2.24
N GLU A 250 20.36 32.81 -2.38
CA GLU A 250 20.95 31.56 -2.90
C GLU A 250 21.26 31.65 -4.40
N GLN A 251 20.33 32.17 -5.20
CA GLN A 251 20.56 32.43 -6.63
C GLN A 251 21.77 33.34 -6.85
N LYS A 252 21.93 34.39 -6.05
CA LYS A 252 23.09 35.28 -6.12
C LYS A 252 24.40 34.52 -5.90
N GLN A 253 24.47 33.65 -4.89
CA GLN A 253 25.68 32.86 -4.62
C GLN A 253 26.00 31.91 -5.78
N MET A 254 24.98 31.32 -6.40
CA MET A 254 25.17 30.44 -7.56
C MET A 254 25.64 31.22 -8.80
N LEU A 255 25.05 32.39 -9.06
CA LEU A 255 25.44 33.25 -10.18
C LEU A 255 26.86 33.81 -10.02
N ASP A 256 27.28 34.16 -8.81
CA ASP A 256 28.64 34.60 -8.52
C ASP A 256 29.66 33.48 -8.86
N LYS A 257 29.36 32.22 -8.49
CA LYS A 257 30.18 31.05 -8.87
C LYS A 257 30.16 30.76 -10.36
N ALA A 258 29.01 30.89 -11.01
CA ALA A 258 28.87 30.70 -12.45
C ALA A 258 29.71 31.71 -13.23
N LYS A 259 29.73 32.97 -12.78
CA LYS A 259 30.58 34.01 -13.35
C LYS A 259 32.06 33.67 -13.29
N GLU A 260 32.53 33.11 -12.17
CA GLU A 260 33.91 32.64 -12.01
C GLU A 260 34.23 31.40 -12.86
N SER A 261 33.20 30.64 -13.24
CA SER A 261 33.30 29.38 -13.97
C SER A 261 33.03 29.49 -15.48
N ILE A 262 32.87 30.70 -16.02
CA ILE A 262 32.69 30.93 -17.46
C ILE A 262 33.90 30.37 -18.23
N GLY A 263 33.64 29.61 -19.30
CA GLY A 263 34.66 28.97 -20.12
C GLY A 263 35.26 27.68 -19.54
N SER A 264 34.80 27.23 -18.36
CA SER A 264 35.14 25.91 -17.83
C SER A 264 34.27 24.81 -18.44
N GLU A 265 34.75 23.56 -18.38
CA GLU A 265 33.97 22.36 -18.74
C GLU A 265 32.64 22.30 -17.95
N PRO A 266 31.58 21.67 -18.50
CA PRO A 266 30.29 21.53 -17.81
C PRO A 266 30.43 20.97 -16.39
N ASN A 267 29.93 21.72 -15.40
CA ASN A 267 29.96 21.37 -13.99
C ASN A 267 28.82 22.05 -13.21
N LYS A 268 28.66 21.74 -11.93
CA LYS A 268 27.58 22.30 -11.10
C LYS A 268 27.63 23.82 -10.95
N ASP A 269 28.81 24.43 -10.99
CA ASP A 269 29.01 25.85 -10.72
C ASP A 269 28.67 26.69 -11.96
N ASN A 270 28.82 26.14 -13.18
CA ASN A 270 28.35 26.75 -14.45
C ASN A 270 27.02 26.17 -14.97
N PHE A 271 26.21 25.59 -14.08
CA PHE A 271 24.86 25.12 -14.38
C PHE A 271 24.86 24.00 -15.44
N GLY A 272 25.81 23.07 -15.33
CA GLY A 272 25.96 21.96 -16.27
C GLY A 272 26.37 22.42 -17.67
N GLY A 273 27.08 23.54 -17.76
CA GLY A 273 27.46 24.16 -19.03
C GLY A 273 26.36 25.03 -19.67
N GLN A 274 25.30 25.41 -18.94
CA GLN A 274 24.30 26.37 -19.44
C GLN A 274 24.83 27.81 -19.46
N ILE A 275 25.84 28.12 -18.63
CA ILE A 275 26.47 29.43 -18.56
C ILE A 275 27.90 29.30 -19.07
N GLN A 276 28.09 29.44 -20.38
CA GLN A 276 29.39 29.34 -21.04
C GLN A 276 29.91 30.68 -21.57
N SER A 277 29.05 31.69 -21.66
CA SER A 277 29.37 33.02 -22.19
C SER A 277 28.85 34.14 -21.27
N PRO A 278 29.38 35.38 -21.40
CA PRO A 278 28.82 36.55 -20.75
C PRO A 278 27.34 36.79 -21.10
N GLU A 279 26.93 36.48 -22.34
CA GLU A 279 25.55 36.61 -22.80
C GLU A 279 24.61 35.60 -22.12
N ASP A 280 25.07 34.36 -21.89
CA ASP A 280 24.33 33.37 -21.09
C ASP A 280 24.19 33.80 -19.65
N LEU A 281 25.26 34.34 -19.06
CA LEU A 281 25.23 34.85 -17.69
C LEU A 281 24.24 36.02 -17.57
N GLU A 282 24.26 36.98 -18.49
CA GLU A 282 23.32 38.12 -18.48
C GLU A 282 21.86 37.66 -18.57
N ARG A 283 21.57 36.72 -19.48
CA ARG A 283 20.24 36.10 -19.61
C ARG A 283 19.82 35.42 -18.31
N MET A 284 20.68 34.58 -17.73
CA MET A 284 20.37 33.86 -16.50
C MET A 284 20.19 34.82 -15.31
N VAL A 285 21.04 35.85 -15.17
CA VAL A 285 20.90 36.89 -14.16
C VAL A 285 19.55 37.59 -14.28
N ASN A 286 19.12 37.94 -15.50
CA ASN A 286 17.81 38.54 -15.73
C ASN A 286 16.68 37.61 -15.29
N ASN A 287 16.70 36.36 -15.76
CA ASN A 287 15.67 35.37 -15.45
C ASN A 287 15.54 35.11 -13.96
N LEU A 288 16.65 34.85 -13.27
CA LEU A 288 16.64 34.51 -11.84
C LEU A 288 16.23 35.72 -10.97
N ASN A 289 16.72 36.92 -11.26
CA ASN A 289 16.32 38.13 -10.53
C ASN A 289 14.81 38.43 -10.67
N ASN A 290 14.23 38.08 -11.82
CA ASN A 290 12.81 38.31 -12.10
C ASN A 290 11.91 37.12 -11.74
N LEU A 291 12.46 35.94 -11.45
CA LEU A 291 11.72 34.69 -11.28
C LEU A 291 10.54 34.81 -10.31
N VAL A 292 10.80 35.27 -9.08
CA VAL A 292 9.76 35.39 -8.05
C VAL A 292 8.79 36.54 -8.35
N SER A 293 9.26 37.59 -9.02
CA SER A 293 8.41 38.72 -9.47
C SER A 293 7.42 38.29 -10.55
N ILE A 294 7.86 37.44 -11.49
CA ILE A 294 6.98 36.87 -12.51
C ILE A 294 5.97 35.90 -11.89
N ILE A 295 6.40 35.04 -10.96
CA ILE A 295 5.48 34.18 -10.19
C ILE A 295 4.42 35.02 -9.48
N ALA A 296 4.81 36.13 -8.84
CA ALA A 296 3.88 37.03 -8.15
C ALA A 296 2.87 37.66 -9.12
N LYS A 297 3.34 38.12 -10.29
CA LYS A 297 2.49 38.67 -11.33
C LYS A 297 1.47 37.65 -11.85
N GLU A 298 1.93 36.46 -12.25
CA GLU A 298 1.05 35.37 -12.70
C GLU A 298 0.04 34.99 -11.61
N ALA A 299 0.47 34.98 -10.34
CA ALA A 299 -0.41 34.66 -9.22
C ALA A 299 -1.54 35.69 -9.02
N ILE A 300 -1.25 36.97 -9.26
CA ILE A 300 -2.25 38.04 -9.22
C ILE A 300 -3.19 37.94 -10.43
N ASP A 301 -2.65 37.78 -11.63
CA ASP A 301 -3.43 37.69 -12.87
C ASP A 301 -4.38 36.48 -12.83
N GLN A 302 -3.94 35.37 -12.23
CA GLN A 302 -4.72 34.15 -12.02
C GLN A 302 -5.55 34.15 -10.73
N LYS A 303 -5.60 35.26 -9.98
CA LYS A 303 -6.38 35.45 -8.74
C LYS A 303 -6.07 34.45 -7.62
N LYS A 304 -4.84 33.94 -7.57
CA LYS A 304 -4.35 33.05 -6.51
C LYS A 304 -3.79 33.81 -5.32
N VAL A 305 -3.25 35.01 -5.56
CA VAL A 305 -2.69 35.88 -4.53
C VAL A 305 -3.16 37.31 -4.78
N ALA A 306 -3.44 38.04 -3.70
CA ALA A 306 -3.79 39.45 -3.78
C ALA A 306 -2.55 40.35 -3.62
N GLN A 307 -2.62 41.57 -4.19
CA GLN A 307 -1.48 42.52 -4.21
C GLN A 307 -0.99 42.90 -2.81
N ASP A 308 -1.88 42.93 -1.81
CA ASP A 308 -1.57 43.24 -0.41
C ASP A 308 -0.57 42.25 0.21
N VAL A 309 -0.61 40.97 -0.21
CA VAL A 309 0.37 39.97 0.21
C VAL A 309 1.78 40.34 -0.27
N ILE A 310 1.90 40.81 -1.52
CA ILE A 310 3.18 41.25 -2.09
C ILE A 310 3.69 42.49 -1.38
N ASP A 311 2.79 43.45 -1.12
CA ASP A 311 3.11 44.68 -0.42
C ASP A 311 3.58 44.40 1.02
N GLN A 312 2.95 43.43 1.70
CA GLN A 312 3.37 42.97 3.02
C GLN A 312 4.76 42.34 2.99
N ILE A 313 5.04 41.44 2.04
CA ILE A 313 6.36 40.79 1.91
C ILE A 313 7.46 41.84 1.66
N ASN A 314 7.22 42.78 0.74
CA ASN A 314 8.15 43.87 0.46
C ASN A 314 8.38 44.73 1.72
N LYS A 315 7.32 45.08 2.43
CA LYS A 315 7.40 45.87 3.67
C LYS A 315 8.19 45.15 4.76
N GLU A 316 7.90 43.87 5.01
CA GLU A 316 8.60 43.06 6.02
C GLU A 316 10.09 42.89 5.70
N SER A 317 10.44 42.82 4.41
CA SER A 317 11.83 42.71 3.99
C SER A 317 12.64 44.02 4.04
N GLY A 318 11.96 45.17 4.18
CA GLY A 318 12.59 46.49 4.16
C GLY A 318 13.12 46.95 2.80
N LYS A 319 12.85 46.21 1.71
CA LYS A 319 13.24 46.55 0.34
C LYS A 319 12.20 46.03 -0.67
N LYS A 320 12.23 46.54 -1.91
CA LYS A 320 11.40 45.99 -2.99
C LYS A 320 12.02 44.68 -3.49
N LEU A 321 11.59 43.55 -2.92
CA LEU A 321 12.01 42.20 -3.32
C LEU A 321 11.24 41.68 -4.53
N ILE A 322 9.94 41.97 -4.57
CA ILE A 322 9.01 41.46 -5.58
C ILE A 322 8.39 42.65 -6.31
N ASP A 323 8.47 42.64 -7.63
CA ASP A 323 7.83 43.61 -8.50
C ASP A 323 6.74 42.95 -9.34
N SER A 324 5.48 43.06 -8.93
CA SER A 324 4.34 42.48 -9.66
C SER A 324 4.07 43.15 -11.02
N SER A 325 4.81 44.22 -11.37
CA SER A 325 4.74 44.85 -12.69
C SER A 325 5.74 44.30 -13.72
N THR A 326 6.63 43.38 -13.30
CA THR A 326 7.61 42.73 -14.18
C THR A 326 6.94 42.03 -15.35
N LYS A 327 7.56 42.03 -16.55
CA LYS A 327 7.03 41.31 -17.72
C LYS A 327 6.91 39.82 -17.40
N SER A 328 5.76 39.22 -17.72
CA SER A 328 5.38 37.83 -17.37
C SER A 328 6.09 36.70 -18.14
N GLU A 329 7.36 36.87 -18.52
CA GLU A 329 8.06 35.88 -19.35
C GLU A 329 9.55 35.84 -19.02
N LEU A 330 10.11 34.62 -18.97
CA LEU A 330 11.56 34.41 -18.93
C LEU A 330 12.17 34.58 -20.33
N ILE A 331 13.40 35.06 -20.39
CA ILE A 331 14.17 35.20 -21.63
C ILE A 331 14.79 33.85 -21.98
N LEU A 332 14.39 33.28 -23.11
CA LEU A 332 14.82 31.95 -23.57
C LEU A 332 15.67 32.03 -24.84
N SER A 333 16.69 31.18 -24.92
CA SER A 333 17.38 30.83 -26.17
C SER A 333 16.48 29.98 -27.08
N GLU A 334 16.82 29.89 -28.36
CA GLU A 334 16.08 29.04 -29.32
C GLU A 334 16.08 27.55 -28.94
N LYS A 335 17.13 27.08 -28.25
CA LYS A 335 17.20 25.71 -27.72
C LYS A 335 16.21 25.52 -26.58
N GLU A 336 16.18 26.46 -25.63
CA GLU A 336 15.28 26.40 -24.46
C GLU A 336 13.82 26.51 -24.87
N LYS A 337 13.48 27.35 -25.87
CA LYS A 337 12.12 27.43 -26.43
C LYS A 337 11.64 26.08 -26.97
N LYS A 338 12.47 25.40 -27.77
CA LYS A 338 12.14 24.06 -28.30
C LYS A 338 11.96 23.04 -27.18
N GLN A 339 12.81 23.08 -26.16
CA GLN A 339 12.68 22.19 -24.99
C GLN A 339 11.38 22.45 -24.21
N GLN A 340 10.98 23.71 -24.06
CA GLN A 340 9.72 24.08 -23.40
C GLN A 340 8.49 23.65 -24.21
N GLU A 341 8.51 23.80 -25.54
CA GLU A 341 7.44 23.29 -26.41
C GLU A 341 7.28 21.76 -26.33
N LEU A 342 8.39 21.02 -26.24
CA LEU A 342 8.37 19.58 -26.02
C LEU A 342 7.82 19.22 -24.64
N ALA A 343 8.23 19.93 -23.59
CA ALA A 343 7.71 19.74 -22.24
C ALA A 343 6.19 20.01 -22.16
N ALA A 344 5.69 21.03 -22.86
CA ALA A 344 4.25 21.32 -22.92
C ALA A 344 3.43 20.17 -23.55
N LYS A 345 3.93 19.56 -24.63
CA LYS A 345 3.30 18.36 -25.22
C LYS A 345 3.27 17.18 -24.25
N PHE A 346 4.32 17.07 -23.44
CA PHE A 346 4.48 16.03 -22.44
C PHE A 346 3.48 16.19 -21.29
N GLU A 347 3.32 17.41 -20.77
CA GLU A 347 2.30 17.74 -19.79
C GLU A 347 0.88 17.49 -20.34
N GLU A 348 0.62 17.83 -21.60
CA GLU A 348 -0.67 17.54 -22.24
C GLU A 348 -0.93 16.02 -22.35
N ALA A 349 0.08 15.25 -22.74
CA ALA A 349 -0.01 13.79 -22.81
C ALA A 349 -0.28 13.18 -21.42
N GLN A 350 0.41 13.64 -20.38
CA GLN A 350 0.15 13.21 -19.00
C GLN A 350 -1.26 13.54 -18.55
N LYS A 351 -1.75 14.73 -18.86
CA LYS A 351 -3.12 15.14 -18.53
C LYS A 351 -4.15 14.22 -19.20
N LYS A 352 -3.98 13.95 -20.50
CA LYS A 352 -4.86 13.00 -21.23
C LYS A 352 -4.80 11.60 -20.64
N ALA A 353 -3.62 11.11 -20.27
CA ALA A 353 -3.45 9.80 -19.64
C ALA A 353 -4.11 9.74 -18.25
N ALA A 354 -3.98 10.81 -17.45
CA ALA A 354 -4.63 10.93 -16.16
C ALA A 354 -6.16 10.96 -16.29
N ASP A 355 -6.68 11.76 -17.23
CA ASP A 355 -8.12 11.86 -17.49
C ASP A 355 -8.70 10.52 -17.94
N LYS A 356 -8.00 9.81 -18.84
CA LYS A 356 -8.38 8.46 -19.29
C LYS A 356 -8.40 7.45 -18.13
N LYS A 357 -7.32 7.38 -17.34
CA LYS A 357 -7.25 6.48 -16.17
C LYS A 357 -8.32 6.82 -15.12
N ALA A 358 -8.61 8.10 -14.91
CA ALA A 358 -9.66 8.53 -13.98
C ALA A 358 -11.05 8.10 -14.48
N GLN A 359 -11.33 8.20 -15.78
CA GLN A 359 -12.57 7.70 -16.38
C GLN A 359 -12.70 6.17 -16.23
N GLU A 360 -11.63 5.42 -16.51
CA GLU A 360 -11.60 3.95 -16.33
C GLU A 360 -11.85 3.56 -14.87
N GLN A 361 -11.20 4.24 -13.92
CA GLN A 361 -11.43 4.01 -12.48
C GLN A 361 -12.86 4.34 -12.07
N GLN A 362 -13.46 5.41 -12.60
CA GLN A 362 -14.84 5.77 -12.31
C GLN A 362 -15.82 4.71 -12.85
N GLN A 363 -15.59 4.22 -14.07
CA GLN A 363 -16.39 3.12 -14.65
C GLN A 363 -16.27 1.84 -13.85
N LEU A 364 -15.05 1.48 -13.43
CA LEU A 364 -14.81 0.31 -12.58
C LEU A 364 -15.51 0.46 -11.22
N GLN A 365 -15.44 1.63 -10.60
CA GLN A 365 -16.10 1.88 -9.32
C GLN A 365 -17.62 1.78 -9.44
N GLN A 366 -18.20 2.29 -10.53
CA GLN A 366 -19.62 2.15 -10.80
C GLN A 366 -20.00 0.68 -11.03
N ALA A 367 -19.21 -0.07 -11.80
CA ALA A 367 -19.42 -1.50 -12.01
C ALA A 367 -19.36 -2.29 -10.70
N ILE A 368 -18.42 -1.95 -9.80
CA ILE A 368 -18.33 -2.54 -8.46
C ILE A 368 -19.58 -2.21 -7.63
N GLN A 369 -20.06 -0.96 -7.66
CA GLN A 369 -21.28 -0.58 -6.94
C GLN A 369 -22.53 -1.31 -7.46
N ASP A 370 -22.67 -1.41 -8.78
CA ASP A 370 -23.78 -2.14 -9.41
C ASP A 370 -23.72 -3.64 -9.07
N ALA A 371 -22.51 -4.22 -9.06
CA ALA A 371 -22.30 -5.60 -8.63
C ALA A 371 -22.67 -5.80 -7.15
N ILE A 372 -22.29 -4.89 -6.25
CA ILE A 372 -22.68 -4.93 -4.84
C ILE A 372 -24.20 -4.86 -4.68
N LYS A 373 -24.88 -3.97 -5.41
CA LYS A 373 -26.34 -3.85 -5.37
C LYS A 373 -27.02 -5.13 -5.86
N LYS A 374 -26.57 -5.68 -6.99
CA LYS A 374 -27.09 -6.95 -7.53
C LYS A 374 -26.87 -8.11 -6.55
N ALA A 375 -25.72 -8.17 -5.89
CA ALA A 375 -25.44 -9.18 -4.86
C ALA A 375 -26.36 -9.04 -3.64
N GLN A 376 -26.69 -7.81 -3.23
CA GLN A 376 -27.67 -7.56 -2.16
C GLN A 376 -29.08 -8.01 -2.57
N GLU A 377 -29.54 -7.68 -3.78
CA GLU A 377 -30.84 -8.11 -4.29
C GLU A 377 -30.96 -9.65 -4.36
N LEU A 378 -29.92 -10.34 -4.84
CA LEU A 378 -29.86 -11.80 -4.86
C LEU A 378 -29.90 -12.39 -3.45
N ARG A 379 -29.18 -11.79 -2.50
CA ARG A 379 -29.19 -12.24 -1.10
C ARG A 379 -30.57 -12.10 -0.46
N ASP A 380 -31.27 -11.00 -0.72
CA ASP A 380 -32.60 -10.76 -0.15
C ASP A 380 -33.65 -11.71 -0.77
N GLN A 381 -33.57 -11.97 -2.08
CA GLN A 381 -34.37 -13.00 -2.76
C GLN A 381 -34.11 -14.40 -2.17
N GLN A 382 -32.83 -14.73 -1.94
CA GLN A 382 -32.42 -15.99 -1.34
C GLN A 382 -32.94 -16.13 0.10
N GLU A 383 -32.90 -15.05 0.90
CA GLU A 383 -33.45 -15.06 2.25
C GLU A 383 -34.97 -15.29 2.25
N GLN A 384 -35.68 -14.66 1.31
CA GLN A 384 -37.12 -14.87 1.15
C GLN A 384 -37.42 -16.32 0.71
N ALA A 385 -36.70 -16.84 -0.27
CA ALA A 385 -36.84 -18.24 -0.71
C ALA A 385 -36.54 -19.22 0.42
N ASN A 386 -35.51 -18.97 1.24
CA ASN A 386 -35.18 -19.78 2.41
C ASN A 386 -36.30 -19.76 3.46
N LYS A 387 -36.91 -18.58 3.74
CA LYS A 387 -38.06 -18.45 4.65
C LYS A 387 -39.26 -19.24 4.14
N GLU A 388 -39.56 -19.16 2.85
CA GLU A 388 -40.67 -19.88 2.22
C GLU A 388 -40.43 -21.40 2.22
N ALA A 389 -39.21 -21.84 1.89
CA ALA A 389 -38.82 -23.25 1.93
C ALA A 389 -38.90 -23.83 3.35
N LEU A 390 -38.45 -23.09 4.36
CA LEU A 390 -38.55 -23.49 5.77
C LEU A 390 -40.01 -23.65 6.21
N LYS A 391 -40.87 -22.70 5.84
CA LYS A 391 -42.32 -22.77 6.12
C LYS A 391 -42.94 -24.01 5.48
N LYS A 392 -42.64 -24.28 4.21
CA LYS A 392 -43.13 -25.46 3.49
C LYS A 392 -42.64 -26.76 4.13
N GLN A 393 -41.38 -26.81 4.57
CA GLN A 393 -40.83 -27.96 5.28
C GLN A 393 -41.54 -28.19 6.63
N GLN A 394 -41.81 -27.13 7.39
CA GLN A 394 -42.57 -27.21 8.64
C GLN A 394 -44.00 -27.71 8.40
N ASP A 395 -44.69 -27.20 7.38
CA ASP A 395 -46.04 -27.65 7.01
C ASP A 395 -46.06 -29.13 6.62
N GLN A 396 -45.07 -29.60 5.84
CA GLN A 396 -44.92 -31.01 5.47
C GLN A 396 -44.61 -31.91 6.68
N ALA A 397 -43.73 -31.46 7.59
CA ALA A 397 -43.42 -32.18 8.82
C ALA A 397 -44.66 -32.30 9.73
N ASN A 398 -45.41 -31.20 9.88
CA ASN A 398 -46.68 -31.17 10.64
C ASN A 398 -47.72 -32.12 10.03
N GLN A 399 -47.84 -32.15 8.70
CA GLN A 399 -48.77 -33.06 8.02
C GLN A 399 -48.34 -34.53 8.14
N THR A 400 -47.04 -34.81 8.07
CA THR A 400 -46.51 -36.17 8.29
C THR A 400 -46.76 -36.66 9.72
N TYR A 401 -46.48 -35.81 10.71
CA TYR A 401 -46.79 -36.10 12.12
C TYR A 401 -48.29 -36.33 12.33
N TYR A 402 -49.13 -35.43 11.80
CA TYR A 402 -50.59 -35.57 11.89
C TYR A 402 -51.07 -36.88 11.29
N ASN A 403 -50.52 -37.31 10.14
CA ASN A 403 -50.89 -38.57 9.50
C ASN A 403 -50.53 -39.82 10.32
N GLN A 404 -49.51 -39.75 11.18
CA GLN A 404 -49.06 -40.85 12.05
C GLN A 404 -49.90 -41.02 13.34
N LEU A 405 -50.77 -40.07 13.66
CA LEU A 405 -51.63 -40.11 14.85
C LEU A 405 -52.82 -41.08 14.71
N THR A 406 -53.29 -41.59 15.84
CA THR A 406 -54.51 -42.43 15.93
C THR A 406 -55.77 -41.62 15.60
N ALA A 407 -56.89 -42.31 15.32
CA ALA A 407 -58.14 -41.66 14.94
C ALA A 407 -58.70 -40.76 16.08
N GLU A 408 -58.55 -41.18 17.34
CA GLU A 408 -58.95 -40.39 18.51
C GLU A 408 -58.07 -39.14 18.70
N GLU A 409 -56.77 -39.23 18.43
CA GLU A 409 -55.83 -38.12 18.54
C GLU A 409 -55.99 -37.08 17.44
N LYS A 410 -56.21 -37.51 16.19
CA LYS A 410 -56.54 -36.63 15.06
C LYS A 410 -57.78 -35.79 15.35
N LYS A 411 -58.84 -36.44 15.87
CA LYS A 411 -60.10 -35.79 16.26
C LYS A 411 -59.89 -34.72 17.34
N ARG A 412 -59.11 -35.01 18.39
CA ARG A 412 -58.77 -34.02 19.43
C ARG A 412 -57.98 -32.82 18.90
N ILE A 413 -57.05 -33.05 17.96
CA ILE A 413 -56.27 -31.96 17.35
C ILE A 413 -57.15 -31.08 16.49
N ASP A 414 -58.04 -31.65 15.67
CA ASP A 414 -58.95 -30.86 14.84
C ASP A 414 -59.95 -30.06 15.69
N GLU A 415 -60.48 -30.64 16.77
CA GLU A 415 -61.33 -29.92 17.73
C GLU A 415 -60.59 -28.74 18.40
N ASN A 416 -59.32 -28.92 18.76
CA ASN A 416 -58.47 -27.85 19.31
C ASN A 416 -58.12 -26.76 18.28
N ARG A 417 -57.93 -27.13 17.00
CA ARG A 417 -57.67 -26.17 15.92
C ARG A 417 -58.90 -25.34 15.58
N VAL A 418 -60.06 -25.99 15.51
CA VAL A 418 -61.35 -25.34 15.23
C VAL A 418 -61.72 -24.37 16.36
N SER A 419 -61.52 -24.75 17.62
CA SER A 419 -61.71 -23.86 18.78
C SER A 419 -60.73 -22.69 18.84
N ALA A 420 -59.54 -22.83 18.23
CA ALA A 420 -58.56 -21.75 18.05
C ALA A 420 -58.76 -20.94 16.74
N GLY A 421 -59.82 -21.18 15.96
CA GLY A 421 -60.14 -20.44 14.73
C GLY A 421 -59.28 -20.81 13.51
N LEU A 422 -58.61 -21.97 13.53
CA LEU A 422 -57.76 -22.48 12.43
C LEU A 422 -58.46 -23.64 11.69
N PRO A 423 -58.30 -23.77 10.36
CA PRO A 423 -58.91 -24.86 9.59
C PRO A 423 -58.30 -26.24 9.93
N SER A 424 -59.10 -27.30 9.74
CA SER A 424 -58.69 -28.71 9.89
C SER A 424 -57.67 -29.13 8.83
N ILE A 425 -56.85 -30.14 9.14
CA ILE A 425 -55.74 -30.57 8.26
C ILE A 425 -56.28 -31.56 7.20
N PRO A 426 -56.07 -31.34 5.89
CA PRO A 426 -56.62 -32.21 4.85
C PRO A 426 -55.93 -33.58 4.79
N THR A 427 -56.73 -34.65 4.83
CA THR A 427 -56.30 -36.05 4.65
C THR A 427 -56.10 -36.37 3.16
N LYS A 428 -54.89 -36.77 2.76
CA LYS A 428 -54.63 -37.35 1.42
C LYS A 428 -54.33 -38.84 1.53
N ASP A 429 -55.09 -39.65 0.80
CA ASP A 429 -54.91 -41.10 0.68
C ASP A 429 -53.60 -41.45 -0.04
N ASN A 430 -52.98 -42.53 0.44
CA ASN A 430 -51.65 -42.99 0.06
C ASN A 430 -51.73 -44.06 -1.03
N THR A 431 -51.21 -43.77 -2.23
CA THR A 431 -50.70 -44.80 -3.15
C THR A 431 -49.51 -44.24 -3.93
N SER A 432 -48.29 -44.60 -3.50
CA SER A 432 -47.13 -44.77 -4.38
C SER A 432 -45.99 -45.40 -3.58
N SER A 433 -45.81 -46.70 -3.80
CA SER A 433 -44.59 -47.45 -3.50
C SER A 433 -43.45 -46.89 -4.35
N GLY A 434 -42.71 -45.93 -3.80
CA GLY A 434 -41.43 -45.47 -4.33
C GLY A 434 -40.29 -46.18 -3.61
N SER A 435 -39.65 -47.12 -4.30
CA SER A 435 -38.40 -47.75 -3.88
C SER A 435 -37.41 -46.70 -3.38
N GLY A 436 -37.05 -46.77 -2.10
CA GLY A 436 -36.03 -45.92 -1.51
C GLY A 436 -34.67 -46.29 -2.08
N SER A 437 -34.28 -45.64 -3.16
CA SER A 437 -32.86 -45.48 -3.48
C SER A 437 -32.26 -44.67 -2.33
N VAL A 438 -31.39 -45.31 -1.55
CA VAL A 438 -30.55 -44.64 -0.57
C VAL A 438 -29.72 -43.60 -1.33
N VAL A 439 -30.15 -42.35 -1.31
CA VAL A 439 -29.37 -41.24 -1.87
C VAL A 439 -28.17 -41.07 -0.93
N SER A 440 -27.01 -41.59 -1.34
CA SER A 440 -25.76 -41.36 -0.63
C SER A 440 -25.49 -39.86 -0.61
N LYS A 441 -25.41 -39.26 0.57
CA LYS A 441 -25.11 -37.83 0.71
C LYS A 441 -23.74 -37.50 0.08
N PRO A 442 -23.58 -36.33 -0.56
CA PRO A 442 -22.29 -35.89 -1.09
C PRO A 442 -21.24 -35.84 0.03
N THR A 443 -20.01 -36.25 -0.29
CA THR A 443 -18.90 -36.25 0.67
C THR A 443 -17.72 -35.44 0.16
N VAL A 444 -17.06 -34.74 1.08
CA VAL A 444 -15.78 -34.05 0.80
C VAL A 444 -14.72 -34.52 1.79
N SER A 445 -13.61 -35.04 1.27
CA SER A 445 -12.52 -35.64 2.07
C SER A 445 -11.17 -35.10 1.65
N LEU A 446 -10.22 -35.09 2.59
CA LEU A 446 -8.81 -34.84 2.30
C LEU A 446 -8.12 -36.14 1.91
N LEU A 447 -7.33 -36.11 0.84
CA LEU A 447 -6.52 -37.22 0.35
C LEU A 447 -5.05 -36.82 0.32
N ASN A 448 -4.17 -37.76 0.67
CA ASN A 448 -2.74 -37.61 0.43
C ASN A 448 -2.37 -38.26 -0.91
N ASN A 449 -2.70 -37.58 -2.00
CA ASN A 449 -2.56 -38.08 -3.37
C ASN A 449 -1.72 -37.14 -4.28
N GLY A 450 -0.92 -36.26 -3.67
CA GLY A 450 0.04 -35.37 -4.32
C GLY A 450 1.33 -36.05 -4.79
N ARG A 451 2.34 -35.25 -5.16
CA ARG A 451 3.66 -35.72 -5.65
C ARG A 451 4.40 -36.66 -4.67
N SER A 452 3.98 -36.70 -3.42
CA SER A 452 4.57 -37.50 -2.34
C SER A 452 3.71 -38.70 -1.92
N ALA A 453 2.75 -39.14 -2.75
CA ALA A 453 1.96 -40.34 -2.49
C ALA A 453 2.89 -41.58 -2.47
N ASN A 454 3.07 -42.16 -1.28
CA ASN A 454 3.84 -43.36 -0.93
C ASN A 454 5.20 -43.09 -0.25
N GLY A 455 5.19 -42.74 1.04
CA GLY A 455 6.39 -42.73 1.89
C GLY A 455 6.18 -42.05 3.25
N VAL A 456 7.21 -42.10 4.10
CA VAL A 456 7.31 -41.23 5.29
C VAL A 456 7.83 -39.87 4.83
N LEU A 457 7.15 -38.79 5.21
CA LEU A 457 7.23 -37.53 4.47
C LEU A 457 8.08 -36.48 5.20
N GLU A 458 8.91 -35.77 4.43
CA GLU A 458 9.56 -34.52 4.81
C GLU A 458 9.56 -33.59 3.59
N GLY A 459 9.20 -32.32 3.76
CA GLY A 459 9.14 -31.34 2.67
C GLY A 459 7.71 -31.05 2.20
N TYR A 460 7.54 -30.79 0.90
CA TYR A 460 6.23 -30.44 0.35
C TYR A 460 5.32 -31.66 0.17
N ILE A 461 4.06 -31.47 0.58
CA ILE A 461 2.95 -32.40 0.33
C ILE A 461 1.85 -31.66 -0.43
N ASP A 462 1.10 -32.39 -1.25
CA ASP A 462 -0.11 -31.85 -1.87
C ASP A 462 -1.32 -32.60 -1.32
N LEU A 463 -2.14 -31.90 -0.55
CA LEU A 463 -3.39 -32.41 0.00
C LEU A 463 -4.49 -32.26 -1.04
N GLY A 464 -4.91 -33.38 -1.63
CA GLY A 464 -6.04 -33.40 -2.55
C GLY A 464 -7.36 -33.23 -1.82
N LEU A 465 -8.21 -32.33 -2.30
CA LEU A 465 -9.57 -32.17 -1.82
C LEU A 465 -10.52 -32.94 -2.74
N ALA A 466 -11.02 -34.08 -2.26
CA ALA A 466 -11.82 -35.02 -3.04
C ALA A 466 -13.31 -34.88 -2.77
N PHE A 467 -14.08 -34.76 -3.84
CA PHE A 467 -15.54 -34.67 -3.85
C PHE A 467 -16.13 -35.95 -4.41
N LYS A 468 -17.27 -36.39 -3.88
CA LYS A 468 -17.99 -37.58 -4.36
C LYS A 468 -19.50 -37.42 -4.13
N GLY A 469 -20.30 -37.80 -5.11
CA GLY A 469 -21.76 -37.86 -4.97
C GLY A 469 -22.49 -36.52 -5.14
N PHE A 470 -21.86 -35.53 -5.79
CA PHE A 470 -22.50 -34.25 -6.15
C PHE A 470 -23.25 -34.41 -7.47
N THR A 471 -24.41 -35.05 -7.42
CA THR A 471 -25.20 -35.44 -8.61
C THR A 471 -26.65 -34.95 -8.48
N GLY A 472 -27.37 -34.91 -9.60
CA GLY A 472 -28.79 -34.49 -9.59
C GLY A 472 -28.99 -33.09 -8.99
N SER A 473 -29.74 -33.00 -7.90
CA SER A 473 -29.99 -31.74 -7.18
C SER A 473 -28.82 -31.24 -6.33
N ASN A 474 -27.76 -32.04 -6.17
CA ASN A 474 -26.59 -31.72 -5.36
C ASN A 474 -25.40 -31.25 -6.21
N LYS A 475 -25.61 -30.85 -7.46
CA LYS A 475 -24.56 -30.26 -8.31
C LYS A 475 -24.12 -28.91 -7.74
N ILE A 476 -22.86 -28.54 -7.97
CA ILE A 476 -22.26 -27.36 -7.31
C ILE A 476 -21.76 -26.31 -8.30
N MET A 477 -21.96 -25.04 -7.97
CA MET A 477 -21.36 -23.89 -8.66
C MET A 477 -20.17 -23.29 -7.92
N GLY A 478 -19.94 -23.69 -6.66
CA GLY A 478 -18.81 -23.22 -5.88
C GLY A 478 -18.77 -23.85 -4.49
N TYR A 479 -17.65 -23.66 -3.81
CA TYR A 479 -17.49 -24.09 -2.43
C TYR A 479 -16.43 -23.27 -1.68
N GLN A 480 -16.57 -23.20 -0.36
CA GLN A 480 -15.58 -22.69 0.59
C GLN A 480 -15.19 -23.80 1.56
N LEU A 481 -13.89 -24.03 1.70
CA LEU A 481 -13.27 -24.99 2.60
C LEU A 481 -12.45 -24.27 3.69
N GLU A 482 -12.57 -24.75 4.92
CA GLU A 482 -11.67 -24.42 6.02
C GLU A 482 -10.87 -25.64 6.46
N VAL A 483 -9.55 -25.60 6.29
CA VAL A 483 -8.62 -26.65 6.74
C VAL A 483 -7.82 -26.16 7.94
N GLU A 484 -7.99 -26.80 9.08
CA GLU A 484 -7.25 -26.52 10.31
C GLU A 484 -6.04 -27.47 10.43
N TYR A 485 -4.90 -26.91 10.82
CA TYR A 485 -3.63 -27.64 10.98
C TYR A 485 -2.73 -27.03 12.06
N ASP A 486 -1.77 -27.82 12.56
CA ASP A 486 -0.77 -27.39 13.53
C ASP A 486 0.31 -26.54 12.83
N ASN A 487 0.36 -25.24 13.14
CA ASN A 487 1.23 -24.28 12.46
C ASN A 487 2.69 -24.34 12.89
N THR A 488 3.00 -25.17 13.90
CA THR A 488 4.38 -25.48 14.27
C THR A 488 4.96 -26.60 13.38
N LYS A 489 4.10 -27.40 12.74
CA LYS A 489 4.50 -28.58 11.96
C LYS A 489 4.20 -28.47 10.47
N ALA A 490 3.35 -27.53 10.05
CA ALA A 490 3.10 -27.25 8.65
C ALA A 490 2.90 -25.76 8.37
N GLN A 491 3.16 -25.40 7.12
CA GLN A 491 2.89 -24.10 6.54
C GLN A 491 2.29 -24.28 5.15
N PHE A 492 1.26 -23.49 4.81
CA PHE A 492 0.68 -23.50 3.47
C PHE A 492 1.67 -22.88 2.47
N GLY A 493 1.92 -23.58 1.36
CA GLY A 493 2.87 -23.18 0.33
C GLY A 493 2.26 -22.18 -0.66
N ASN A 494 2.01 -20.95 -0.22
CA ASN A 494 1.38 -19.91 -1.03
C ASN A 494 2.16 -19.61 -2.33
N SER A 495 3.49 -19.52 -2.27
CA SER A 495 4.34 -19.29 -3.44
C SER A 495 4.18 -20.38 -4.50
N ASP A 496 4.07 -21.64 -4.09
CA ASP A 496 3.89 -22.76 -5.01
C ASP A 496 2.46 -22.81 -5.56
N PHE A 497 1.49 -22.45 -4.73
CA PHE A 497 0.09 -22.38 -5.13
C PHE A 497 -0.14 -21.30 -6.21
N ASP A 498 0.64 -20.22 -6.20
CA ASP A 498 0.49 -19.08 -7.14
C ASP A 498 1.34 -19.19 -8.43
N MET A 499 2.22 -20.19 -8.56
CA MET A 499 3.10 -20.33 -9.73
C MET A 499 2.43 -21.00 -10.95
N ASP A 500 2.78 -20.51 -12.15
CA ASP A 500 2.46 -21.12 -13.46
C ASP A 500 3.46 -22.26 -13.78
N PRO A 501 3.02 -23.45 -14.27
CA PRO A 501 1.66 -23.90 -14.53
C PRO A 501 0.84 -24.18 -13.27
N LEU A 502 -0.47 -23.88 -13.34
CA LEU A 502 -1.50 -24.09 -12.31
C LEU A 502 -1.75 -25.56 -11.95
N TYR A 503 -0.69 -26.29 -11.64
CA TYR A 503 -0.67 -27.72 -11.34
C TYR A 503 -1.62 -28.08 -10.20
N TYR A 504 -1.76 -27.19 -9.23
CA TYR A 504 -2.64 -27.35 -8.07
C TYR A 504 -4.13 -27.25 -8.39
N ARG A 505 -4.46 -26.64 -9.54
CA ARG A 505 -5.82 -26.45 -10.08
C ARG A 505 -6.07 -27.29 -11.34
N ALA A 506 -5.04 -27.97 -11.84
CA ALA A 506 -5.11 -28.81 -13.03
C ALA A 506 -6.01 -30.03 -12.78
N GLY A 507 -7.08 -30.17 -13.56
CA GLY A 507 -7.99 -31.31 -13.46
C GLY A 507 -9.18 -31.12 -12.50
N ALA A 508 -9.45 -29.91 -12.03
CA ALA A 508 -10.67 -29.57 -11.32
C ALA A 508 -11.89 -29.76 -12.24
N ALA A 509 -12.53 -30.94 -12.18
CA ALA A 509 -13.64 -31.29 -13.06
C ALA A 509 -14.73 -30.20 -12.99
N GLY A 510 -14.91 -29.46 -14.08
CA GLY A 510 -15.91 -28.39 -14.17
C GLY A 510 -15.50 -27.01 -13.61
N PHE A 511 -14.38 -26.87 -12.91
CA PHE A 511 -13.87 -25.58 -12.39
C PHE A 511 -12.57 -25.18 -13.09
N ILE A 512 -12.66 -24.43 -14.18
CA ILE A 512 -11.49 -23.92 -14.90
C ILE A 512 -11.18 -22.54 -14.33
N VAL A 513 -10.18 -22.49 -13.45
CA VAL A 513 -9.85 -21.31 -12.65
C VAL A 513 -8.90 -20.37 -13.40
N GLU A 514 -9.26 -19.09 -13.45
CA GLU A 514 -8.36 -17.99 -13.84
C GLU A 514 -7.75 -17.36 -12.56
N PRO A 515 -6.44 -17.53 -12.31
CA PRO A 515 -5.77 -16.97 -11.14
C PRO A 515 -5.49 -15.47 -11.33
N GLU A 516 -5.50 -14.70 -10.25
CA GLU A 516 -5.25 -13.25 -10.27
C GLU A 516 -3.84 -12.88 -10.77
N SER A 517 -2.87 -13.78 -10.66
CA SER A 517 -1.45 -13.53 -10.90
C SER A 517 -0.85 -14.13 -12.21
N ALA A 518 -1.56 -14.99 -12.94
CA ALA A 518 -0.95 -15.81 -14.01
C ALA A 518 -1.50 -15.59 -15.44
N GLY A 519 -2.18 -14.48 -15.70
CA GLY A 519 -2.72 -14.16 -17.04
C GLY A 519 -3.96 -15.00 -17.42
N THR A 520 -4.50 -14.74 -18.61
CA THR A 520 -5.81 -15.29 -19.03
C THR A 520 -5.73 -16.79 -19.34
N VAL A 521 -6.48 -17.61 -18.59
CA VAL A 521 -6.63 -19.05 -18.85
C VAL A 521 -7.72 -19.27 -19.92
N PRO A 522 -7.41 -19.86 -21.09
CA PRO A 522 -8.41 -20.09 -22.12
C PRO A 522 -9.56 -20.98 -21.64
N GLY A 523 -10.80 -20.51 -21.79
CA GLY A 523 -11.99 -21.24 -21.34
C GLY A 523 -12.21 -21.21 -19.83
N ALA A 524 -11.54 -20.30 -19.11
CA ALA A 524 -11.83 -20.03 -17.72
C ALA A 524 -13.31 -19.78 -17.49
N ASN A 525 -13.80 -20.37 -16.41
CA ASN A 525 -15.20 -20.30 -16.04
C ASN A 525 -15.40 -20.17 -14.52
N SER A 526 -14.30 -20.08 -13.78
CA SER A 526 -14.25 -20.00 -12.32
C SER A 526 -13.13 -19.07 -11.85
N VAL A 527 -13.31 -18.52 -10.65
CA VAL A 527 -12.28 -17.78 -9.90
C VAL A 527 -12.12 -18.41 -8.53
N ASP A 528 -10.92 -18.36 -7.96
CA ASP A 528 -10.65 -18.79 -6.61
C ASP A 528 -9.96 -17.72 -5.76
N ASP A 529 -10.04 -17.90 -4.44
CA ASP A 529 -9.40 -17.06 -3.44
C ASP A 529 -8.94 -17.95 -2.28
N TYR A 530 -7.86 -17.57 -1.62
CA TYR A 530 -7.38 -18.25 -0.43
C TYR A 530 -6.74 -17.30 0.58
N ARG A 531 -6.83 -17.65 1.86
CA ARG A 531 -6.13 -16.96 2.95
C ARG A 531 -5.82 -17.89 4.10
N VAL A 532 -4.72 -17.62 4.81
CA VAL A 532 -4.36 -18.34 6.04
C VAL A 532 -4.58 -17.42 7.24
N VAL A 533 -5.37 -17.88 8.22
CA VAL A 533 -5.63 -17.16 9.46
C VAL A 533 -4.97 -17.91 10.62
N GLN A 534 -4.19 -17.20 11.42
CA GLN A 534 -3.60 -17.75 12.64
C GLN A 534 -4.65 -17.83 13.76
N GLY A 535 -4.80 -19.02 14.33
CA GLY A 535 -5.70 -19.29 15.45
C GLY A 535 -4.99 -19.22 16.81
N THR A 536 -5.74 -19.47 17.88
CA THR A 536 -5.19 -19.60 19.24
C THR A 536 -4.63 -20.99 19.47
N GLY A 537 -3.41 -21.09 20.04
CA GLY A 537 -2.78 -22.36 20.41
C GLY A 537 -2.32 -23.18 19.20
N ASN A 538 -1.12 -22.87 18.69
CA ASN A 538 -0.39 -23.59 17.64
C ASN A 538 -1.24 -24.05 16.42
N THR A 539 -2.33 -23.37 16.11
CA THR A 539 -3.24 -23.74 15.03
C THR A 539 -3.33 -22.62 14.00
N SER A 540 -3.41 -23.00 12.74
CA SER A 540 -3.77 -22.11 11.63
C SER A 540 -4.92 -22.72 10.84
N THR A 541 -5.73 -21.88 10.21
CA THR A 541 -6.82 -22.30 9.32
C THR A 541 -6.59 -21.72 7.93
N LEU A 542 -6.50 -22.58 6.93
CA LEU A 542 -6.55 -22.22 5.52
C LEU A 542 -8.01 -22.10 5.09
N PHE A 543 -8.38 -20.95 4.55
CA PHE A 543 -9.63 -20.72 3.83
C PHE A 543 -9.32 -20.82 2.35
N TYR A 544 -10.04 -21.69 1.64
CA TYR A 544 -9.97 -21.78 0.17
C TYR A 544 -11.40 -21.71 -0.38
N SER A 545 -11.64 -20.83 -1.34
CA SER A 545 -12.95 -20.67 -1.98
C SER A 545 -12.80 -20.70 -3.48
N VAL A 546 -13.72 -21.36 -4.18
CA VAL A 546 -13.80 -21.34 -5.64
C VAL A 546 -15.25 -21.21 -6.07
N VAL A 547 -15.50 -20.38 -7.08
CA VAL A 547 -16.84 -20.16 -7.62
C VAL A 547 -16.81 -20.00 -9.12
N LYS A 548 -17.82 -20.55 -9.81
CA LYS A 548 -18.02 -20.39 -11.24
C LYS A 548 -18.63 -19.02 -11.53
N PHE A 549 -18.02 -18.28 -12.46
CA PHE A 549 -18.61 -17.08 -13.05
C PHE A 549 -19.33 -17.38 -14.38
N ASN A 550 -19.11 -18.56 -14.97
CA ASN A 550 -19.75 -18.99 -16.21
C ASN A 550 -19.94 -20.53 -16.28
N GLY A 551 -20.90 -21.00 -17.08
CA GLY A 551 -21.23 -22.43 -17.26
C GLY A 551 -22.23 -22.99 -16.25
N SER A 552 -22.62 -24.25 -16.45
CA SER A 552 -23.58 -24.97 -15.60
C SER A 552 -22.94 -25.56 -14.34
N SER A 553 -23.79 -25.94 -13.37
CA SER A 553 -23.38 -26.62 -12.15
C SER A 553 -22.63 -27.92 -12.43
N VAL A 554 -21.62 -28.19 -11.60
CA VAL A 554 -20.68 -29.32 -11.75
C VAL A 554 -21.28 -30.57 -11.14
N GLU A 555 -21.26 -31.65 -11.93
CA GLU A 555 -21.67 -32.99 -11.51
C GLU A 555 -20.47 -33.86 -11.22
N ILE A 556 -20.43 -34.47 -10.03
CA ILE A 556 -19.32 -35.29 -9.54
C ILE A 556 -19.87 -36.63 -9.05
N ASN A 557 -19.85 -37.61 -9.95
CA ASN A 557 -20.37 -38.95 -9.67
C ASN A 557 -19.39 -39.75 -8.79
N GLY A 558 -18.15 -39.91 -9.24
CA GLY A 558 -17.08 -40.63 -8.55
C GLY A 558 -16.21 -39.74 -7.67
N GLU A 559 -15.34 -40.34 -6.86
CA GLU A 559 -14.36 -39.59 -6.08
C GLU A 559 -13.40 -38.83 -7.02
N THR A 560 -13.43 -37.50 -6.95
CA THR A 560 -12.69 -36.61 -7.85
C THR A 560 -11.98 -35.55 -7.03
N THR A 561 -10.67 -35.41 -7.22
CA THR A 561 -9.90 -34.31 -6.58
C THR A 561 -10.13 -33.03 -7.36
N LEU A 562 -10.71 -32.01 -6.73
CA LEU A 562 -11.00 -30.73 -7.36
C LEU A 562 -9.88 -29.71 -7.20
N VAL A 563 -9.13 -29.76 -6.10
CA VAL A 563 -7.99 -28.88 -5.88
C VAL A 563 -6.95 -29.63 -5.07
N ARG A 564 -5.68 -29.27 -5.25
CA ARG A 564 -4.56 -29.75 -4.44
C ARG A 564 -3.99 -28.60 -3.64
N LEU A 565 -3.89 -28.77 -2.34
CA LEU A 565 -3.44 -27.75 -1.40
C LEU A 565 -2.00 -28.05 -0.98
N PRO A 566 -1.00 -27.25 -1.41
CA PRO A 566 0.39 -27.48 -1.05
C PRO A 566 0.67 -27.09 0.40
N PHE A 567 1.31 -27.98 1.14
CA PHE A 567 1.82 -27.71 2.48
C PHE A 567 3.29 -28.11 2.57
N LEU A 568 4.10 -27.24 3.14
CA LEU A 568 5.42 -27.61 3.63
C LEU A 568 5.25 -28.21 5.02
N VAL A 569 5.60 -29.49 5.20
CA VAL A 569 5.59 -30.17 6.50
C VAL A 569 7.00 -30.36 7.02
N SER A 570 7.21 -30.12 8.32
CA SER A 570 8.50 -30.30 8.98
C SER A 570 8.37 -31.04 10.31
N ALA A 571 9.35 -31.89 10.61
CA ALA A 571 9.50 -32.49 11.93
C ALA A 571 10.34 -31.55 12.80
N GLN A 572 9.78 -31.08 13.92
CA GLN A 572 10.49 -30.19 14.85
C GLN A 572 11.55 -30.90 15.73
N SER A 573 11.69 -32.23 15.63
CA SER A 573 12.55 -33.06 16.49
C SER A 573 13.21 -34.19 15.72
N TYR A 574 14.35 -34.71 16.21
CA TYR A 574 15.05 -35.92 15.69
C TYR A 574 14.25 -37.24 15.82
N ILE A 575 12.95 -37.17 16.11
CA ILE A 575 12.04 -38.30 16.29
C ILE A 575 10.89 -38.12 15.31
N ALA A 576 10.41 -39.22 14.70
CA ALA A 576 9.22 -39.21 13.87
C ALA A 576 8.01 -38.62 14.62
N GLY A 577 7.25 -37.75 13.95
CA GLY A 577 6.08 -37.09 14.50
C GLY A 577 4.87 -37.29 13.61
N SER A 578 3.70 -36.86 14.08
CA SER A 578 2.49 -36.82 13.25
C SER A 578 1.92 -35.41 13.17
N ILE A 579 1.31 -35.13 12.01
CA ILE A 579 0.54 -33.93 11.76
C ILE A 579 -0.86 -34.31 11.31
N THR A 580 -1.87 -33.62 11.82
CA THR A 580 -3.27 -33.85 11.45
C THR A 580 -3.81 -32.61 10.73
N PHE A 581 -4.47 -32.83 9.61
CA PHE A 581 -5.24 -31.83 8.88
C PHE A 581 -6.72 -32.16 9.02
N LYS A 582 -7.51 -31.15 9.37
CA LYS A 582 -8.93 -31.30 9.68
C LYS A 582 -9.77 -30.39 8.80
N ILE A 583 -10.81 -30.94 8.18
CA ILE A 583 -11.88 -30.13 7.58
C ILE A 583 -12.72 -29.54 8.72
N LYS A 584 -12.46 -28.27 9.02
CA LYS A 584 -13.18 -27.53 10.06
C LYS A 584 -14.61 -27.25 9.60
N SER A 585 -14.76 -26.75 8.39
CA SER A 585 -16.04 -26.52 7.72
C SER A 585 -15.89 -26.71 6.20
N ILE A 586 -16.99 -27.06 5.55
CA ILE A 586 -17.14 -27.08 4.10
C ILE A 586 -18.54 -26.56 3.77
N THR A 587 -18.60 -25.55 2.93
CA THR A 587 -19.86 -25.01 2.41
C THR A 587 -19.82 -25.13 0.89
N ALA A 588 -20.74 -25.88 0.30
CA ALA A 588 -20.89 -25.94 -1.15
C ALA A 588 -22.23 -25.34 -1.54
N VAL A 589 -22.31 -24.73 -2.72
CA VAL A 589 -23.53 -24.09 -3.21
C VAL A 589 -23.95 -24.60 -4.58
N ASP A 590 -25.26 -24.70 -4.80
CA ASP A 590 -25.85 -25.07 -6.09
C ASP A 590 -25.88 -23.89 -7.09
N GLU A 591 -26.54 -24.08 -8.24
CA GLU A 591 -26.69 -23.05 -9.27
C GLU A 591 -27.45 -21.79 -8.88
N ASN A 592 -28.27 -21.89 -7.83
CA ASN A 592 -29.03 -20.77 -7.29
C ASN A 592 -28.34 -20.16 -6.06
N GLY A 593 -27.18 -20.70 -5.64
CA GLY A 593 -26.48 -20.27 -4.43
C GLY A 593 -27.01 -20.92 -3.14
N ASN A 594 -27.90 -21.92 -3.24
CA ASN A 594 -28.38 -22.64 -2.05
C ASN A 594 -27.28 -23.56 -1.52
N PRO A 595 -27.10 -23.65 -0.19
CA PRO A 595 -26.19 -24.62 0.40
C PRO A 595 -26.57 -26.06 0.02
N VAL A 596 -25.60 -26.80 -0.52
CA VAL A 596 -25.70 -28.25 -0.72
C VAL A 596 -25.28 -28.94 0.57
N GLU A 597 -26.07 -29.92 1.03
CA GLU A 597 -25.72 -30.69 2.22
C GLU A 597 -24.47 -31.55 1.93
N VAL A 598 -23.39 -31.30 2.66
CA VAL A 598 -22.11 -32.02 2.49
C VAL A 598 -21.75 -32.75 3.77
N VAL A 599 -21.43 -34.03 3.63
CA VAL A 599 -20.82 -34.83 4.70
C VAL A 599 -19.31 -34.65 4.63
N LYS A 600 -18.73 -34.01 5.65
CA LYS A 600 -17.27 -33.91 5.77
C LYS A 600 -16.66 -35.28 6.05
N GLY A 601 -15.56 -35.58 5.37
CA GLY A 601 -14.73 -36.75 5.58
C GLY A 601 -13.96 -36.67 6.89
N SER A 602 -13.31 -37.79 7.24
CA SER A 602 -12.46 -37.89 8.43
C SER A 602 -11.22 -37.02 8.32
N ASP A 603 -10.69 -36.63 9.47
CA ASP A 603 -9.38 -35.99 9.58
C ASP A 603 -8.28 -36.89 8.98
N ILE A 604 -7.26 -36.28 8.38
CA ILE A 604 -6.12 -37.00 7.83
C ILE A 604 -4.89 -36.75 8.70
N THR A 605 -4.31 -37.83 9.24
CA THR A 605 -3.07 -37.78 10.01
C THR A 605 -1.93 -38.37 9.20
N LEU A 606 -0.88 -37.59 8.98
CA LEU A 606 0.32 -37.98 8.25
C LEU A 606 1.48 -38.18 9.21
N GLN A 607 2.33 -39.17 8.92
CA GLN A 607 3.57 -39.41 9.65
C GLN A 607 4.72 -38.66 8.96
N VAL A 608 5.48 -37.90 9.74
CA VAL A 608 6.57 -37.02 9.30
C VAL A 608 7.87 -37.51 9.94
N ILE A 609 8.94 -37.65 9.16
CA ILE A 609 10.28 -38.02 9.67
C ILE A 609 11.22 -36.82 9.68
N PRO A 610 12.21 -36.80 10.59
CA PRO A 610 13.25 -35.78 10.58
C PRO A 610 14.26 -36.01 9.44
N ARG A 611 14.80 -34.92 8.89
CA ARG A 611 15.96 -34.97 7.99
C ARG A 611 17.12 -35.66 8.68
N ILE A 612 17.55 -36.80 8.14
CA ILE A 612 18.90 -37.28 8.39
C ILE A 612 19.78 -36.46 7.44
N VAL A 613 20.60 -35.57 8.00
CA VAL A 613 21.62 -34.81 7.27
C VAL A 613 22.69 -35.76 6.74
#